data_AF-A0A1J5F4V6-F1
#
_entry.id   AF-A0A1J5F4V6-F1
#
_cell.length_a   1.000
_cell.length_b   1.000
_cell.length_c   1.000
_cell.angle_alpha   90.00
_cell.angle_beta   90.00
_cell.angle_gamma   90.00
#
_symmetry.space_group_name_H-M   'P 1'
#
loop_
_entity.id
_entity.type
_entity.pdbx_description
1 polymer ?
#
loop_
_entity_poly.entity_id
_entity_poly.type
_entity_poly.pdbx_seq_one_letter_code
_entity_poly.pdbx_strand_id
1 'polypeptide(L)' 'MTFQDLKFALELGCVLGKDIEYLLDFSKKNGINTQEIDNELLKLGYDKVFDNDFENNNEDDDDEFGYIQKFPHKSKFYED' A
#
# COMPACT_ATOMS: atom_id res chain seq x y z
N MET A 1 2.01 4.03 -1.33
CA MET A 1 0.60 4.20 -0.91
C MET A 1 -0.06 5.24 -1.79
N THR A 2 -1.25 4.97 -2.36
CA THR A 2 -2.00 5.91 -3.19
C THR A 2 -3.13 6.59 -2.42
N PHE A 3 -3.70 7.69 -2.96
CA PHE A 3 -4.86 8.36 -2.35
C PHE A 3 -6.09 7.45 -2.25
N GLN A 4 -6.21 6.47 -3.16
CA GLN A 4 -7.28 5.49 -3.13
C GLN A 4 -7.08 4.50 -1.97
N ASP A 5 -5.84 4.07 -1.73
CA ASP A 5 -5.49 3.21 -0.58
C ASP A 5 -5.76 3.93 0.74
N LEU A 6 -5.41 5.22 0.81
CA LEU A 6 -5.70 6.06 1.98
C LEU A 6 -7.21 6.12 2.25
N LYS A 7 -8.01 6.41 1.23
CA LYS A 7 -9.46 6.46 1.36
C LYS A 7 -10.01 5.15 1.89
N PHE A 8 -9.56 4.04 1.31
CA PHE A 8 -10.00 2.70 1.68
C PHE A 8 -9.67 2.35 3.12
N ALA A 9 -8.46 2.66 3.58
CA ALA A 9 -8.07 2.44 4.97
C ALA A 9 -8.87 3.30 5.96
N LEU A 10 -9.18 4.55 5.63
CA LEU A 10 -10.04 5.39 6.45
C LEU A 10 -11.49 4.88 6.50
N GLU A 11 -12.01 4.35 5.39
CA GLU A 11 -13.32 3.68 5.35
C GLU A 11 -13.33 2.42 6.23
N LEU A 12 -12.25 1.63 6.23
CA LEU A 12 -12.09 0.47 7.13
C LEU A 12 -12.05 0.90 8.61
N GLY A 13 -11.43 2.03 8.90
CA GLY A 13 -11.40 2.65 10.23
C GLY A 13 -12.75 3.22 10.71
N CYS A 14 -13.83 3.07 9.93
CA CYS A 14 -15.15 3.66 10.21
C CYS A 14 -15.11 5.18 10.41
N VAL A 15 -14.18 5.86 9.75
CA VAL A 15 -14.07 7.32 9.77
C VAL A 15 -15.24 7.92 8.99
N LEU A 16 -15.81 9.02 9.49
CA LEU A 16 -16.91 9.70 8.80
C LEU A 16 -16.43 10.26 7.46
N GLY A 17 -17.24 10.15 6.41
CA GLY A 17 -16.87 10.62 5.07
C GLY A 17 -16.43 12.09 4.98
N LYS A 18 -16.94 12.96 5.87
CA LYS A 18 -16.51 14.36 5.98
C LYS A 18 -15.07 14.50 6.48
N ASP A 19 -14.69 13.66 7.43
CA ASP A 19 -13.35 13.61 7.99
C ASP A 19 -12.38 12.93 7.00
N ILE A 20 -12.88 11.94 6.24
CA ILE A 20 -12.14 11.33 5.12
C ILE A 20 -11.78 12.37 4.06
N GLU A 21 -12.73 13.20 3.63
CA GLU A 21 -12.47 14.27 2.67
C GLU A 21 -11.43 15.26 3.20
N TYR A 22 -11.55 15.66 4.47
CA TYR A 22 -10.56 16.53 5.13
C TYR A 22 -9.15 15.92 5.11
N LEU A 23 -9.02 14.64 5.47
CA LEU A 23 -7.74 13.93 5.47
C LEU A 23 -7.18 13.76 4.04
N LEU A 24 -8.03 13.50 3.05
CA LEU A 24 -7.63 13.45 1.65
C LEU A 24 -7.10 14.79 1.13
N ASP A 25 -7.76 15.90 1.48
CA ASP A 25 -7.30 17.24 1.12
C ASP A 25 -6.00 17.61 1.84
N PHE A 26 -5.85 17.19 3.10
CA PHE A 26 -4.61 17.34 3.85
C PHE A 26 -3.46 16.57 3.19
N SER A 27 -3.68 15.30 2.84
CA SER A 27 -2.68 14.47 2.16
C SER A 27 -2.36 14.95 0.75
N LYS A 28 -3.28 15.61 0.03
CA LYS A 28 -2.99 16.23 -1.27
C LYS A 28 -2.04 17.41 -1.16
N LYS A 29 -2.07 18.15 -0.04
CA LYS A 29 -1.23 19.34 0.18
C LYS A 29 0.13 18.98 0.77
N ASN A 30 0.18 18.02 1.69
CA ASN A 30 1.40 17.67 2.43
C ASN A 30 2.06 16.36 1.96
N GLY A 31 1.40 15.59 1.11
CA GLY A 31 1.80 14.22 0.78
C GLY A 31 1.11 13.18 1.67
N ILE A 32 1.14 11.91 1.26
CA ILE A 32 0.55 10.80 2.02
C ILE A 32 1.54 10.40 3.11
N ASN A 33 1.37 10.98 4.30
CA ASN A 33 2.15 10.64 5.49
C ASN A 33 1.23 9.95 6.51
N THR A 34 1.40 8.65 6.68
CA THR A 34 0.57 7.79 7.55
C THR A 34 0.61 8.23 9.01
N GLN A 35 1.76 8.70 9.51
CA GLN A 35 1.91 9.18 10.89
C GLN A 35 1.13 10.48 11.14
N GLU A 36 1.18 11.42 10.19
CA GLU A 36 0.41 12.66 10.27
C GLU A 36 -1.10 12.39 10.21
N ILE A 37 -1.51 11.45 9.36
CA ILE A 37 -2.92 11.04 9.21
C ILE A 37 -3.42 10.40 10.50
N ASP A 38 -2.67 9.49 11.11
CA ASP A 38 -3.00 8.89 12.40
C ASP A 38 -3.07 9.93 13.53
N ASN A 39 -2.14 10.89 13.56
CA ASN A 39 -2.20 12.00 14.51
C ASN A 39 -3.46 12.84 14.32
N GLU A 40 -3.87 13.08 13.09
CA GLU A 40 -5.05 13.87 12.79
C GLU A 40 -6.35 13.09 13.09
N LEU A 41 -6.36 11.78 12.85
CA LEU A 41 -7.41 10.86 13.29
C LEU A 41 -7.56 10.87 14.82
N LEU A 42 -6.45 10.80 15.56
CA LEU A 42 -6.46 10.88 17.03
C LEU A 42 -7.05 12.20 17.53
N LYS A 43 -6.74 13.33 16.88
CA LYS A 43 -7.33 14.63 17.23
C LYS A 43 -8.84 14.66 17.00
N LEU A 44 -9.31 13.97 15.97
CA LEU A 44 -10.74 13.82 15.65
C LEU A 44 -11.44 12.81 16.59
N GLY A 45 -10.67 12.08 17.41
CA GLY A 45 -11.18 11.10 18.36
C GLY A 45 -11.32 9.69 17.78
N TYR A 46 -10.72 9.43 16.63
CA TYR A 46 -10.62 8.10 16.04
C TYR A 46 -9.35 7.39 16.52
N ASP A 47 -9.40 6.06 16.51
CA ASP A 47 -8.20 5.25 16.69
C ASP A 47 -7.28 5.35 15.47
N LYS A 48 -6.01 5.02 15.69
CA LYS A 48 -5.02 4.97 14.63
C LYS A 48 -5.37 3.85 13.65
N VAL A 49 -5.32 4.16 12.37
CA VAL A 49 -5.65 3.25 11.27
C VAL A 49 -4.38 2.63 10.67
N PHE A 50 -3.25 3.34 10.76
CA PHE A 50 -1.98 2.94 10.15
C PHE A 50 -0.91 2.52 11.16
N ASP A 51 -1.30 2.24 12.42
CA ASP A 51 -0.39 1.90 13.52
C ASP A 51 0.52 0.71 13.11
N ASN A 52 1.79 0.99 12.84
CA ASN A 52 2.95 0.10 12.72
C ASN A 52 3.15 -0.86 11.53
N ASP A 53 2.22 -1.08 10.60
CA ASP A 53 2.48 -2.05 9.50
C ASP A 53 3.02 -1.44 8.19
N PHE A 54 2.99 -0.12 8.03
CA PHE A 54 3.40 0.53 6.76
C PHE A 54 4.87 0.99 6.70
N GLU A 55 5.61 1.01 7.81
CA GLU A 55 7.01 1.47 7.82
C GLU A 55 8.02 0.44 7.29
N ASN A 56 7.62 -0.82 7.02
CA ASN A 56 8.55 -1.87 6.57
C ASN A 56 8.47 -2.23 5.07
N ASN A 57 8.20 -1.26 4.19
CA ASN A 57 8.21 -1.49 2.73
C ASN A 57 8.82 -0.31 1.94
N ASN A 58 9.77 0.42 2.52
CA ASN A 58 10.62 1.37 1.79
C ASN A 58 12.10 1.07 2.03
N GLU A 59 12.49 -0.20 1.94
CA GLU A 59 13.87 -0.55 1.60
C GLU A 59 13.85 -1.07 0.17
N ASP A 60 14.61 -0.39 -0.69
CA ASP A 60 14.98 -0.73 -2.06
C ASP A 60 14.79 -2.21 -2.43
N ASP A 61 13.78 -2.53 -3.24
CA ASP A 61 13.84 -3.73 -4.08
C ASP A 61 14.14 -3.27 -5.51
N ASP A 62 15.43 -2.98 -5.67
CA ASP A 62 16.17 -2.77 -6.90
C ASP A 62 15.92 -3.97 -7.83
N ASP A 63 15.34 -3.71 -9.00
CA ASP A 63 15.23 -4.55 -10.19
C ASP A 63 15.90 -5.96 -10.14
N GLU A 64 15.25 -6.97 -9.56
CA GLU A 64 15.59 -8.39 -9.82
C GLU A 64 14.45 -9.13 -10.53
N PHE A 65 14.22 -8.76 -11.79
CA PHE A 65 13.50 -9.60 -12.77
C PHE A 65 14.41 -10.79 -13.18
N GLY A 66 14.70 -11.68 -12.23
CA GLY A 66 15.63 -12.80 -12.36
C GLY A 66 15.07 -14.00 -13.14
N TYR A 67 15.46 -14.10 -14.42
CA TYR A 67 15.68 -15.31 -15.23
C TYR A 67 14.67 -16.47 -15.15
N ILE A 68 13.69 -16.48 -16.07
CA ILE A 68 13.01 -17.73 -16.45
C ILE A 68 13.95 -18.55 -17.34
N GLN A 69 14.66 -19.52 -16.75
CA GLN A 69 15.44 -20.50 -17.52
C GLN A 69 14.49 -21.53 -18.17
N LYS A 70 14.19 -21.33 -19.46
CA LYS A 70 13.40 -22.29 -20.24
C LYS A 70 14.27 -23.49 -20.64
N PHE A 71 13.97 -24.66 -20.12
CA PHE A 71 14.56 -25.91 -20.61
C PHE A 71 14.02 -26.23 -22.01
N PRO A 72 14.87 -26.60 -22.97
CA PRO A 72 14.38 -27.13 -24.25
C PRO A 72 13.73 -28.50 -24.00
N HIS A 73 12.43 -28.59 -24.24
CA HIS A 73 11.69 -29.84 -24.21
C HIS A 73 12.26 -30.77 -25.30
N LYS A 74 13.11 -31.73 -24.94
CA LYS A 74 13.54 -32.78 -25.86
C LYS A 74 12.46 -33.86 -25.89
N SER A 75 11.49 -33.73 -26.79
CA SER A 75 10.66 -34.88 -27.19
C SER A 75 11.54 -35.86 -27.96
N LYS A 76 12.05 -36.88 -27.27
CA LYS A 76 12.55 -38.09 -27.92
C LYS A 76 11.34 -38.98 -28.21
N PHE A 77 10.81 -38.89 -29.42
CA PHE A 77 10.06 -40.00 -29.99
C PHE A 77 11.08 -41.10 -30.28
N TYR A 78 10.93 -42.26 -29.65
CA TYR A 78 11.57 -43.50 -30.08
C TYR A 78 10.64 -44.13 -31.12
N GLU A 79 11.04 -44.12 -32.38
CA GLU A 79 10.64 -45.12 -33.37
C GLU A 79 11.71 -46.23 -33.34
N ASP A 80 11.35 -47.40 -32.83
CA ASP A 80 11.45 -48.73 -33.48
C ASP A 80 10.90 -49.82 -32.53
#